data_AF-A0A4R5EGS0-F1
#
_entry.id   AF-A0A4R5EGS0-F1
#
_cell.length_a   1.000
_cell.length_b   1.000
_cell.length_c   1.000
_cell.angle_alpha   90.00
_cell.angle_beta   90.00
_cell.angle_gamma   90.00
#
_symmetry.space_group_name_H-M   'P 1'
#
loop_
_entity.id
_entity.type
_entity.pdbx_description
1 polymer ?
#
loop_
_entity_poly.entity_id
_entity_poly.type
_entity_poly.pdbx_seq_one_letter_code
_entity_poly.pdbx_strand_id
1 'polypeptide(L)' 'MRGPRFDDPDLPLSDLMTLWPQTVHVFLYHRMLCVGCLIAPFHTITDACVEYHLDQDAFTSELRQAIEENRGAP' A
#
# COMPACT_ATOMS: atom_id res chain seq x y z
N MET A 1 -1.77 21.66 -7.00
CA MET A 1 -1.14 20.33 -7.09
C MET A 1 -2.23 19.28 -6.86
N ARG A 2 -2.34 18.25 -7.71
CA ARG A 2 -3.19 17.09 -7.40
C ARG A 2 -2.54 16.34 -6.23
N GLY A 3 -3.34 15.80 -5.31
CA GLY A 3 -2.82 15.01 -4.19
C GLY A 3 -2.17 13.70 -4.65
N PRO A 4 -1.48 12.99 -3.75
CA PRO A 4 -0.89 11.69 -4.03
C PRO A 4 -1.94 10.69 -4.53
N ARG A 5 -1.52 9.76 -5.39
CA ARG A 5 -2.37 8.65 -5.85
C ARG A 5 -1.90 7.36 -5.20
N PHE A 6 -2.83 6.56 -4.67
CA PHE A 6 -2.48 5.29 -4.01
C PHE A 6 -1.93 4.23 -4.97
N ASP A 7 -2.18 4.39 -6.28
CA ASP A 7 -1.72 3.51 -7.36
C ASP A 7 -0.48 4.06 -8.07
N ASP A 8 0.18 5.05 -7.47
CA ASP A 8 1.46 5.54 -7.96
C ASP A 8 2.57 4.53 -7.56
N PRO A 9 3.25 3.89 -8.55
CA PRO A 9 4.27 2.88 -8.29
C PRO A 9 5.43 3.36 -7.43
N ASP A 10 5.69 4.67 -7.44
CA ASP A 10 6.81 5.31 -6.74
C ASP A 10 6.37 5.90 -5.39
N LEU A 11 5.11 5.72 -4.98
CA LEU A 11 4.62 6.21 -3.70
C LEU A 11 5.32 5.45 -2.54
N PRO A 12 5.93 6.17 -1.57
CA PRO A 12 6.46 5.53 -0.38
C PRO A 12 5.38 4.81 0.41
N LEU A 13 5.70 3.60 0.88
CA LEU A 13 4.78 2.80 1.67
C LEU A 13 4.33 3.51 2.96
N SER A 14 5.20 4.32 3.58
CA SER A 14 4.81 5.14 4.74
C SER A 14 3.70 6.12 4.41
N ASP A 15 3.77 6.75 3.23
CA ASP A 15 2.81 7.77 2.81
C ASP A 15 1.49 7.10 2.42
N LEU A 16 1.55 5.97 1.71
CA LEU A 16 0.38 5.14 1.41
C LEU A 16 -0.37 4.75 2.69
N MET A 17 0.32 4.18 3.69
CA MET A 17 -0.30 3.74 4.94
C MET A 17 -0.75 4.92 5.82
N THR A 18 -0.12 6.10 5.69
CA THR A 18 -0.55 7.30 6.42
C THR A 18 -1.84 7.90 5.82
N LEU A 19 -1.90 7.97 4.48
CA LEU A 19 -3.04 8.55 3.76
C LEU A 19 -4.23 7.58 3.66
N TRP A 20 -3.95 6.28 3.61
CA TRP A 20 -4.94 5.21 3.55
C TRP A 20 -4.62 4.10 4.56
N PRO A 21 -4.85 4.31 5.88
CA PRO A 21 -4.54 3.33 6.93
C PRO A 21 -5.23 1.98 6.74
N GLN A 22 -6.39 1.96 6.08
CA GLN A 22 -7.08 0.73 5.73
C GLN A 22 -6.23 -0.19 4.84
N THR A 23 -5.27 0.32 4.06
CA THR A 23 -4.39 -0.52 3.24
C THR A 23 -3.47 -1.44 4.07
N VAL A 24 -3.23 -1.11 5.35
CA VAL A 24 -2.35 -1.89 6.24
C VAL A 24 -2.75 -3.37 6.31
N HIS A 25 -4.05 -3.69 6.26
CA HIS A 25 -4.48 -5.09 6.32
C HIS A 25 -4.02 -5.91 5.10
N VAL A 26 -3.87 -5.27 3.93
CA VAL A 26 -3.36 -5.92 2.71
C VAL A 26 -1.91 -6.34 2.92
N PHE A 27 -1.08 -5.44 3.47
CA PHE A 27 0.31 -5.75 3.83
C PHE A 27 0.39 -6.90 4.84
N LEU A 28 -0.48 -6.89 5.86
CA LEU A 28 -0.53 -7.96 6.87
C LEU A 28 -0.98 -9.30 6.28
N TYR A 29 -1.94 -9.29 5.34
CA TYR A 29 -2.40 -10.48 4.63
C TYR A 29 -1.27 -11.16 3.86
N HIS A 30 -0.47 -10.36 3.12
CA HIS A 30 0.73 -10.82 2.43
C HIS A 30 1.94 -11.08 3.35
N ARG A 31 1.76 -10.96 4.68
CA ARG A 31 2.80 -11.12 5.71
C ARG A 31 4.02 -10.24 5.48
N MET A 32 3.81 -9.05 4.91
CA MET A 32 4.88 -8.09 4.69
C MET A 32 5.32 -7.46 6.01
N LEU A 33 6.64 -7.33 6.16
CA LEU A 33 7.30 -6.72 7.32
C LEU A 33 7.37 -5.18 7.21
N CYS A 34 6.81 -4.60 6.15
CA CYS A 34 6.87 -3.16 5.88
C CYS A 34 6.10 -2.33 6.91
N VAL A 35 5.07 -2.91 7.54
CA VAL A 35 4.21 -2.21 8.51
C VAL A 35 5.02 -1.88 9.78
N GLY A 36 5.21 -0.57 10.02
CA GLY A 36 5.99 -0.09 11.17
C GLY A 36 7.51 -0.17 11.02
N CYS A 37 8.01 -0.56 9.83
CA CYS A 37 9.45 -0.57 9.55
C CYS A 37 10.00 0.85 9.38
N LEU A 38 11.15 1.14 9.99
CA LEU A 38 11.81 2.46 9.87
C LEU A 38 12.31 2.78 8.45
N ILE A 39 12.40 1.76 7.57
CA ILE A 39 12.83 1.90 6.18
C ILE A 39 11.64 2.15 5.23
N ALA A 40 10.40 1.99 5.70
CA ALA A 40 9.19 2.17 4.87
C ALA A 40 9.11 3.53 4.11
N PRO A 41 9.64 4.67 4.61
CA PRO A 41 9.67 5.92 3.86
C PRO A 41 10.55 5.92 2.60
N PHE A 42 11.40 4.91 2.45
CA PHE A 42 12.29 4.74 1.30
C PHE A 42 11.88 3.56 0.41
N HIS A 43 10.83 2.84 0.78
CA HIS A 43 10.37 1.64 0.08
C HIS A 43 9.10 2.00 -0.67
N THR A 44 9.10 1.86 -1.99
CA THR A 44 7.94 2.18 -2.84
C THR A 44 7.01 0.97 -2.98
N ILE A 45 5.83 1.17 -3.57
CA ILE A 45 4.94 0.06 -3.94
C ILE A 45 5.67 -0.95 -4.84
N THR A 46 6.40 -0.45 -5.83
CA THR A 46 7.15 -1.30 -6.77
C THR A 46 8.21 -2.12 -6.05
N ASP A 47 9.00 -1.49 -5.19
CA ASP A 47 10.06 -2.20 -4.45
C ASP A 47 9.48 -3.30 -3.54
N ALA A 48 8.32 -3.05 -2.93
CA ALA A 48 7.65 -4.05 -2.11
C ALA A 48 7.10 -5.21 -2.94
N CYS A 49 6.53 -4.94 -4.11
CA CYS A 49 6.08 -6.00 -5.01
C CYS A 49 7.25 -6.87 -5.48
N VAL A 50 8.41 -6.26 -5.79
CA VAL A 50 9.63 -6.99 -6.17
C VAL A 50 10.14 -7.85 -5.01
N GLU A 51 10.31 -7.28 -3.81
CA GLU A 51 10.85 -7.98 -2.64
C GLU A 51 9.99 -9.20 -2.24
N TYR A 52 8.66 -9.04 -2.28
CA TYR A 52 7.71 -10.08 -1.88
C TYR A 52 7.20 -10.93 -3.06
N HIS A 53 7.75 -10.74 -4.26
CA HIS A 53 7.41 -11.49 -5.47
C HIS A 53 5.90 -11.42 -5.81
N LEU A 54 5.31 -10.25 -5.66
CA LEU A 54 3.90 -10.00 -5.98
C LEU A 54 3.72 -9.44 -7.39
N ASP A 55 2.56 -9.76 -7.96
CA ASP A 55 2.06 -9.05 -9.13
C ASP A 55 1.56 -7.66 -8.71
N GLN A 56 2.15 -6.62 -9.30
CA GLN A 56 1.91 -5.24 -8.91
C GLN A 56 0.49 -4.76 -9.25
N ASP A 57 -0.08 -5.23 -10.36
CA ASP A 57 -1.44 -4.86 -10.77
C ASP A 57 -2.46 -5.50 -9.84
N ALA A 58 -2.28 -6.79 -9.50
CA ALA A 58 -3.12 -7.50 -8.54
C ALA A 58 -3.03 -6.85 -7.15
N PHE A 59 -1.82 -6.56 -6.66
CA PHE A 59 -1.62 -5.91 -5.38
C PHE A 59 -2.29 -4.53 -5.33
N THR A 60 -2.13 -3.72 -6.38
CA THR A 60 -2.78 -2.41 -6.49
C THR A 60 -4.31 -2.52 -6.51
N SER A 61 -4.86 -3.59 -7.09
CA SER A 61 -6.29 -3.88 -7.05
C SER A 61 -6.79 -4.19 -5.63
N GLU A 62 -6.02 -4.96 -4.85
CA GLU A 62 -6.34 -5.22 -3.44
C GLU A 62 -6.31 -3.94 -2.60
N LEU A 63 -5.31 -3.07 -2.83
CA LEU A 63 -5.25 -1.75 -2.18
C LEU A 63 -6.48 -0.89 -2.50
N ARG A 64 -6.92 -0.89 -3.76
CA ARG A 64 -8.15 -0.20 -4.18
C ARG A 64 -9.36 -0.73 -3.44
N GLN A 65 -9.52 -2.06 -3.40
CA GLN A 65 -10.63 -2.71 -2.71
C GLN A 65 -10.65 -2.33 -1.22
N ALA A 66 -9.51 -2.41 -0.55
CA ALA A 66 -9.36 -1.97 0.84
C ALA A 66 -9.84 -0.53 1.07
N ILE A 67 -9.47 0.38 0.15
CA ILE A 67 -9.87 1.80 0.22
C ILE A 67 -11.38 1.97 0.00
N GLU A 68 -11.97 1.23 -0.92
CA GLU A 68 -13.40 1.29 -1.26
C GLU A 68 -14.27 0.67 -0.17
N GLU A 69 -13.88 -0.47 0.41
CA GLU A 69 -14.59 -1.11 1.52
C GLU A 69 -14.65 -0.21 2.76
N ASN A 70 -13.58 0.52 3.07
CA ASN A 70 -13.58 1.48 4.17
C ASN A 70 -14.49 2.69 3.91
N ARG A 71 -14.75 3.08 2.65
CA ARG A 71 -15.73 4.13 2.33
C ARG A 71 -17.17 3.67 2.51
N GLY A 72 -17.41 2.36 2.55
CA GLY A 72 -18.73 1.75 2.80
C GLY A 72 -18.94 1.30 4.25
N ALA A 73 -17.96 1.46 5.13
CA ALA A 73 -18.09 1.16 6.55
C ALA A 73 -18.93 2.26 7.25
N PRO A 74 -19.96 1.91 8.04
CA PRO A 74 -20.86 2.87 8.69
C PRO A 74 -20.18 3.68 9.81
#